data_AF-A0A8J7D161-F1
#
_entry.id   AF-A0A8J7D161-F1
#
_cell.length_a   1.000
_cell.length_b   1.000
_cell.length_c   1.000
_cell.angle_alpha   90.00
_cell.angle_beta   90.00
_cell.angle_gamma   90.00
#
_symmetry.space_group_name_H-M   'P 1'
#
loop_
_entity.id
_entity.type
_entity.pdbx_description
1 polymer ?
#
loop_
_entity_poly.entity_id
_entity_poly.type
_entity_poly.pdbx_seq_one_letter_code
_entity_poly.pdbx_strand_id
1 'polypeptide(L)' 'MEVILSECLGFCYGVKRAIKIAEEHADGKSCTLGPIIHNPQMVERLKSKGVGTV' A
#
# COMPACT_ATOMS: atom_id res chain seq x y z
N MET A 1 11.38 27.85 10.60
CA MET A 1 10.22 27.41 9.81
C MET A 1 9.49 26.38 10.63
N GLU A 2 8.22 26.63 10.93
CA GLU A 2 7.36 25.71 11.67
C GLU A 2 6.56 24.86 10.67
N VAL A 3 6.48 23.55 10.90
CA VAL A 3 5.71 22.61 10.07
C VAL A 3 4.60 22.02 10.92
N ILE A 4 3.35 22.25 10.51
CA ILE A 4 2.16 21.77 11.21
C ILE A 4 1.51 20.68 10.35
N LEU A 5 1.22 19.54 10.96
CA LEU A 5 0.60 18.39 10.31
C LEU A 5 -0.91 18.36 10.59
N SER A 6 -1.71 18.05 9.58
CA SER A 6 -3.16 17.88 9.74
C SER A 6 -3.48 16.60 10.53
N GLU A 7 -4.46 16.64 11.42
CA GLU A 7 -4.93 15.44 12.14
C GLU A 7 -5.41 14.33 11.19
N CYS A 8 -5.95 14.72 10.04
CA CYS A 8 -6.47 13.81 9.01
C CYS A 8 -5.49 13.64 7.85
N LEU A 9 -4.26 13.20 8.14
CA LEU A 9 -3.22 12.96 7.12
C LEU A 9 -2.96 11.46 6.89
N GLY A 10 -2.70 11.09 5.63
CA GLY A 10 -2.31 9.74 5.24
C GLY A 10 -3.46 8.87 4.74
N PHE A 11 -3.34 7.55 4.91
CA PHE A 11 -4.29 6.59 4.34
C PHE A 11 -5.59 6.51 5.14
N CYS A 12 -6.71 6.49 4.42
CA CYS A 12 -8.01 6.15 5.00
C CYS A 12 -8.03 4.69 5.47
N TYR A 13 -9.05 4.34 6.26
CA TYR A 13 -9.21 2.98 6.78
C TYR A 13 -9.20 1.91 5.67
N GLY A 14 -9.90 2.15 4.55
CA GLY A 14 -9.96 1.20 3.44
C GLY A 14 -8.59 0.91 2.84
N VAL A 15 -7.79 1.94 2.60
CA VAL A 15 -6.43 1.80 2.07
C VAL A 15 -5.51 1.10 3.08
N LYS A 16 -5.58 1.46 4.36
CA LYS A 16 -4.81 0.79 5.42
C LYS A 16 -5.13 -0.71 5.47
N ARG A 17 -6.42 -1.07 5.40
CA ARG A 17 -6.87 -2.47 5.42
C ARG A 17 -6.41 -3.22 4.17
N ALA A 18 -6.53 -2.63 2.98
CA ALA A 18 -6.10 -3.26 1.73
C ALA A 18 -4.59 -3.56 1.74
N ILE A 19 -3.77 -2.59 2.18
CA ILE A 19 -2.32 -2.77 2.31
C ILE A 19 -2.00 -3.86 3.33
N LYS A 20 -2.66 -3.87 4.49
CA LYS A 20 -2.43 -4.90 5.52
C LYS A 20 -2.69 -6.32 4.99
N ILE A 21 -3.81 -6.52 4.28
CA ILE A 21 -4.13 -7.82 3.67
C ILE A 21 -3.05 -8.23 2.67
N ALA A 22 -2.61 -7.30 1.81
CA ALA A 22 -1.55 -7.56 0.84
C ALA A 22 -0.22 -7.95 1.53
N GLU A 23 0.19 -7.22 2.57
CA GLU A 23 1.42 -7.50 3.32
C GLU A 23 1.35 -8.84 4.08
N GLU A 24 0.19 -9.23 4.61
CA GLU A 24 -0.02 -10.52 5.30
C GLU A 24 0.07 -11.72 4.35
N HIS A 25 -0.15 -11.51 3.04
CA HIS A 25 -0.11 -12.55 2.00
C HIS A 25 1.09 -12.37 1.07
N ALA A 26 2.14 -11.65 1.49
CA ALA A 26 3.32 -11.39 0.70
C ALA A 26 4.23 -12.63 0.61
N ASP A 27 3.78 -13.64 -0.14
CA ASP A 27 4.40 -14.96 -0.30
C ASP A 27 5.14 -15.15 -1.64
N GLY A 28 5.25 -14.08 -2.44
CA GLY A 28 5.86 -14.10 -3.77
C GLY A 28 4.95 -14.61 -4.88
N LYS A 29 3.72 -15.04 -4.55
CA LYS A 29 2.72 -15.55 -5.52
C LYS A 29 1.45 -14.70 -5.55
N SER A 30 1.18 -13.97 -4.48
CA SER A 30 0.02 -13.10 -4.39
C SER A 30 0.12 -11.90 -5.33
N CYS A 31 -0.99 -11.56 -5.98
CA CYS A 31 -1.10 -10.42 -6.88
C CYS A 31 -2.36 -9.60 -6.62
N THR A 32 -2.28 -8.29 -6.85
CA THR A 32 -3.45 -7.41 -6.92
C THR A 32 -3.94 -7.28 -8.36
N LEU A 33 -5.25 -7.07 -8.55
CA LEU A 33 -5.84 -6.79 -9.86
C LEU A 33 -5.66 -5.30 -10.17
N GLY A 34 -4.63 -4.96 -10.95
CA GLY A 34 -4.15 -3.59 -11.09
C GLY A 34 -3.49 -3.03 -9.82
N PRO A 35 -3.05 -1.75 -9.84
CA PRO A 35 -2.41 -1.13 -8.70
C PRO A 35 -3.38 -1.01 -7.52
N ILE A 36 -3.01 -1.54 -6.36
CA ILE A 36 -3.86 -1.55 -5.15
C ILE A 36 -4.33 -0.15 -4.71
N ILE A 37 -3.50 0.86 -4.99
CA ILE A 37 -3.80 2.29 -4.85
C ILE A 37 -2.98 3.08 -5.89
N HIS A 38 -3.40 4.31 -6.18
CA HIS A 38 -2.64 5.24 -7.03
C HIS A 38 -1.47 5.89 -6.28
N ASN A 39 -0.54 5.07 -5.79
CA ASN A 39 0.72 5.49 -5.18
C ASN A 39 1.84 4.56 -5.67
N PRO A 40 2.62 4.98 -6.68
CA PRO A 40 3.67 4.14 -7.27
C PRO A 40 4.71 3.66 -6.26
N GLN A 41 5.05 4.49 -5.26
CA GLN A 41 6.02 4.13 -4.22
C GLN A 41 5.50 3.00 -3.34
N MET A 42 4.20 3.02 -2.99
CA MET A 42 3.59 1.96 -2.21
C MET A 42 3.45 0.66 -3.03
N VAL A 43 3.10 0.77 -4.32
CA VAL A 43 3.03 -0.38 -5.23
C VAL A 43 4.41 -1.04 -5.34
N GLU A 44 5.48 -0.28 -5.52
CA GLU A 44 6.84 -0.82 -5.59
C GLU A 44 7.28 -1.46 -4.27
N ARG A 45 6.90 -0.87 -3.13
CA ARG A 45 7.14 -1.47 -1.80
C ARG A 45 6.41 -2.81 -1.62
N LEU A 46 5.20 -2.95 -2.14
CA LEU A 46 4.47 -4.22 -2.08
C LEU A 46 5.11 -5.26 -3.02
N LYS A 47 5.54 -4.82 -4.20
CA LYS A 47 6.29 -5.66 -5.15
C LYS A 47 7.59 -6.19 -4.55
N SER A 48 8.36 -5.35 -3.87
CA SER A 48 9.61 -5.78 -3.21
C SER A 48 9.37 -6.72 -2.02
N LYS A 49 8.17 -6.71 -1.45
CA LYS A 49 7.73 -7.68 -0.43
C LYS A 49 7.19 -8.98 -1.02
N GLY A 50 7.00 -9.09 -2.33
CA GLY A 50 6.49 -10.29 -2.99
C GLY A 50 5.00 -10.25 -3.33
N VAL A 51 4.40 -9.06 -3.42
CA VAL A 51 3.03 -8.88 -3.93
C VAL A 51 3.09 -8.30 -5.33
N GLY A 52 2.75 -9.11 -6.34
CA GLY A 52 2.71 -8.69 -7.74
C GLY A 52 1.49 -7.86 -8.09
N THR A 53 1.43 -7.44 -9.35
CA THR A 53 0.25 -6.81 -9.95
C THR A 53 -0.02 -7.50 -11.27
N VAL A 54 -1.29 -7.84 -11.50
CA VAL A 54 -1.80 -8.45 -12.74
C VAL A 54 -2.67 -7.44 -13.46
#